data_AF-A0A661KDC2-F1
#
_entry.id   AF-A0A661KDC2-F1
#
_cell.length_a   1.000
_cell.length_b   1.000
_cell.length_c   1.000
_cell.angle_alpha   90.00
_cell.angle_beta   90.00
_cell.angle_gamma   90.00
#
_symmetry.space_group_name_H-M   'P 1'
#
loop_
_entity.id
_entity.type
_entity.pdbx_description
1 polymer ?
#
loop_
_entity_poly.entity_id
_entity_poly.type
_entity_poly.pdbx_seq_one_letter_code
_entity_poly.pdbx_strand_id
1 'polypeptide(L)' 'GLLELKVSDEELEKRPIPKIDLRGNHFGLGRQIFSPLRRNAMKAEEGASSIFTYDDESHATAEGQITARQGGTG' A
#
# COMPACT_ATOMS: atom_id res chain seq x y z
N GLY A 1 16.47 -19.70 -13.76
CA GLY A 1 16.14 -19.31 -15.14
C GLY A 1 16.23 -17.81 -15.26
N LEU A 2 16.59 -17.28 -16.42
CA LEU A 2 16.67 -15.84 -16.67
C LEU A 2 15.39 -15.38 -17.39
N LEU A 3 14.75 -14.33 -16.88
CA LEU A 3 13.69 -13.60 -17.57
C LEU A 3 14.21 -12.19 -17.84
N GLU A 4 14.32 -11.81 -19.11
CA GLU A 4 14.89 -10.54 -19.55
C GLU A 4 13.95 -9.83 -20.53
N LEU A 5 13.75 -8.53 -20.35
CA LEU A 5 13.02 -7.67 -21.26
C LEU A 5 14.02 -6.97 -22.19
N LYS A 6 13.95 -7.25 -23.51
CA LYS A 6 14.91 -6.75 -24.51
C LYS A 6 14.60 -5.31 -24.98
N VAL A 7 14.60 -4.36 -24.06
CA VAL A 7 14.42 -2.93 -24.30
C VAL A 7 15.43 -2.17 -23.46
N SER A 8 15.86 -0.99 -23.87
CA SER A 8 16.77 -0.19 -23.03
C SER A 8 16.02 0.41 -21.84
N ASP A 9 16.73 0.69 -20.75
CA ASP A 9 16.15 1.32 -19.57
C ASP A 9 15.60 2.72 -19.92
N GLU A 10 16.32 3.47 -20.77
CA GLU A 10 15.89 4.81 -21.21
C GLU A 10 14.62 4.77 -22.06
N GLU A 11 14.40 3.68 -22.80
CA GLU A 11 13.14 3.47 -23.52
C GLU A 11 12.02 3.08 -22.56
N LEU A 12 12.30 2.16 -21.61
CA LEU A 12 11.32 1.68 -20.65
C LEU A 12 10.80 2.79 -19.74
N GLU A 13 11.69 3.66 -19.25
CA GLU A 13 11.34 4.82 -18.41
C GLU A 13 10.41 5.82 -19.09
N LYS A 14 10.50 5.94 -20.43
CA LYS A 14 9.66 6.84 -21.21
C LYS A 14 8.26 6.29 -21.47
N ARG A 15 8.01 5.00 -21.19
CA ARG A 15 6.72 4.37 -21.48
C ARG A 15 5.68 4.85 -20.47
N PRO A 16 4.51 5.32 -20.92
CA PRO A 16 3.42 5.66 -20.01
C PRO A 16 2.91 4.39 -19.33
N ILE A 17 2.72 4.45 -18.01
CA ILE A 17 2.09 3.36 -17.26
C ILE A 17 0.59 3.34 -17.61
N PRO A 18 0.07 2.24 -18.18
CA PRO A 18 -1.34 2.16 -18.52
C PRO A 18 -2.19 2.13 -17.25
N LYS A 19 -3.28 2.92 -17.24
CA LYS A 19 -4.31 2.82 -16.20
C LYS A 19 -5.26 1.67 -16.56
N ILE A 20 -5.16 0.57 -15.82
CA ILE A 20 -5.99 -0.61 -16.04
C ILE A 20 -7.31 -0.46 -15.25
N ASP A 21 -8.45 -0.68 -15.92
CA ASP A 21 -9.75 -0.75 -15.26
C ASP A 21 -9.99 -2.15 -14.67
N LEU A 22 -9.88 -2.26 -13.35
CA LEU A 22 -10.10 -3.51 -12.63
C LEU A 22 -11.48 -3.60 -11.97
N ARG A 23 -12.38 -2.61 -12.17
CA ARG A 23 -13.68 -2.53 -11.47
C ARG A 23 -14.48 -3.83 -11.58
N GLY A 24 -14.51 -4.45 -12.77
CA GLY A 24 -15.19 -5.73 -13.02
C GLY A 24 -14.75 -6.89 -12.14
N ASN A 25 -13.53 -6.85 -11.60
CA ASN A 25 -12.99 -7.90 -10.73
C ASN A 25 -13.41 -7.73 -9.26
N HIS A 26 -13.97 -6.57 -8.89
CA HIS A 26 -14.32 -6.27 -7.49
C HIS A 26 -15.70 -6.78 -7.07
N PHE A 27 -16.59 -7.08 -8.02
CA PHE A 27 -17.98 -7.46 -7.76
C PHE A 27 -18.40 -8.77 -8.44
N GLY A 28 -19.59 -9.28 -8.06
CA GLY A 28 -20.15 -10.53 -8.56
C GLY A 28 -19.63 -11.78 -7.85
N LEU A 29 -20.43 -12.86 -7.85
CA LEU A 29 -20.07 -14.20 -7.32
C LEU A 29 -19.41 -14.20 -5.92
N GLY A 30 -19.81 -13.28 -5.03
CA GLY A 30 -19.24 -13.18 -3.67
C GLY A 30 -17.81 -12.62 -3.60
N ARG A 31 -17.23 -12.09 -4.69
CA ARG A 31 -15.85 -11.55 -4.72
C ARG A 31 -15.60 -10.38 -3.75
N GLN A 32 -16.66 -9.70 -3.32
CA GLN A 32 -16.59 -8.62 -2.34
C GLN A 32 -16.09 -9.11 -0.98
N ILE A 33 -16.42 -10.35 -0.59
CA ILE A 33 -15.98 -10.97 0.66
C ILE A 33 -14.43 -11.05 0.72
N PHE A 34 -13.80 -11.26 -0.43
CA PHE A 34 -12.35 -11.36 -0.58
C PHE A 34 -11.68 -10.00 -0.83
N SER A 35 -12.39 -8.88 -0.72
CA SER A 35 -11.80 -7.56 -0.94
C SER A 35 -10.64 -7.25 0.02
N PRO A 36 -10.71 -7.55 1.33
CA PRO A 36 -9.59 -7.30 2.25
C PRO A 36 -8.37 -8.16 1.91
N LEU A 37 -8.58 -9.44 1.65
CA LEU A 37 -7.51 -10.38 1.30
C LEU A 37 -6.77 -9.95 0.04
N ARG A 38 -7.49 -9.57 -1.03
CA ARG A 38 -6.86 -9.11 -2.28
C ARG A 38 -6.11 -7.78 -2.14
N ARG A 39 -6.59 -6.88 -1.26
CA ARG A 39 -5.92 -5.61 -1.00
C ARG A 39 -4.60 -5.82 -0.24
N ASN A 40 -4.58 -6.81 0.65
CA ASN A 40 -3.50 -7.04 1.60
C ASN A 40 -2.57 -8.21 1.18
N ALA A 41 -2.75 -8.75 -0.03
CA ALA A 41 -1.91 -9.84 -0.51
C ALA A 41 -0.46 -9.36 -0.69
N MET A 42 0.46 -10.07 -0.05
CA MET A 42 1.90 -9.90 -0.22
C MET A 42 2.36 -10.35 -1.62
N LYS A 43 3.65 -10.14 -1.93
CA LYS A 43 4.20 -10.57 -3.22
C LYS A 43 4.15 -12.08 -3.36
N ALA A 44 4.21 -12.56 -4.60
CA ALA A 44 4.21 -14.01 -4.88
C ALA A 44 5.45 -14.69 -4.27
N GLU A 45 6.58 -14.00 -4.26
CA GLU A 45 7.83 -14.43 -3.64
C GLU A 45 7.71 -14.58 -2.11
N GLU A 46 6.74 -13.92 -1.51
CA GLU A 46 6.40 -13.97 -0.08
C GLU A 46 5.21 -14.92 0.19
N GLY A 47 4.84 -15.73 -0.79
CA GLY A 47 3.76 -16.73 -0.68
C GLY A 47 2.35 -16.16 -0.85
N ALA A 48 2.20 -14.92 -1.32
CA ALA A 48 0.91 -14.24 -1.50
C ALA A 48 0.01 -14.25 -0.25
N SER A 49 0.62 -14.28 0.94
CA SER A 49 -0.11 -14.27 2.21
C SER A 49 -0.89 -12.97 2.37
N SER A 50 -2.07 -13.05 2.99
CA SER A 50 -2.87 -11.87 3.39
C SER A 50 -3.11 -11.83 4.90
N ILE A 51 -2.45 -12.72 5.64
CA ILE A 51 -2.66 -12.93 7.09
C ILE A 51 -1.59 -12.18 7.90
N PHE A 52 -0.38 -12.05 7.36
CA PHE A 52 0.76 -11.43 8.03
C PHE A 52 1.02 -10.05 7.42
N THR A 53 0.10 -9.11 7.62
CA THR A 53 0.38 -7.70 7.34
C THR A 53 1.04 -7.10 8.58
N TYR A 54 2.27 -6.61 8.44
CA TYR A 54 2.90 -5.80 9.48
C TYR A 54 2.16 -4.46 9.54
N ASP A 55 1.30 -4.29 10.54
CA ASP A 55 0.85 -2.96 10.93
C ASP A 55 2.03 -2.29 11.63
N ASP A 56 2.69 -1.37 10.94
CA ASP A 56 3.54 -0.39 11.59
C ASP A 56 2.62 0.54 12.38
N GLU A 57 2.37 0.21 13.65
CA GLU A 57 1.63 1.07 14.59
C GLU A 57 2.44 2.34 14.89
N SER A 58 2.65 3.18 13.88
CA SER A 58 3.00 4.58 14.08
C SER A 58 1.71 5.33 14.43
N HIS A 59 1.37 5.31 15.71
CA HIS A 59 0.41 6.25 16.29
C HIS A 59 1.00 7.66 16.15
N ALA A 60 0.69 8.34 15.04
CA ALA A 60 0.85 9.79 14.97
C ALA A 60 -0.23 10.40 15.87
N THR A 61 0.07 10.54 17.16
CA THR A 61 -0.76 11.29 18.11
C THR A 61 -0.76 12.75 17.69
N ALA A 62 -1.78 13.16 16.97
CA ALA A 62 -2.13 14.57 16.78
C ALA A 62 -2.82 15.09 18.05
N GLU A 63 -2.05 15.26 19.13
CA GLU A 63 -2.50 15.95 20.33
C GLU A 63 -2.10 17.42 20.21
N GLY A 64 -3.11 18.29 20.23
CA GLY A 64 -3.01 19.71 19.92
C GLY A 64 -2.06 20.48 20.84
N GLN A 65 -1.27 21.36 20.22
CA GLN A 65 -0.57 22.43 20.91
C GLN A 65 -1.59 23.36 21.57
N ILE A 66 -1.71 23.30 22.90
CA ILE A 66 -2.36 24.32 23.71
C ILE A 66 -1.26 24.98 24.55
N THR A 67 -0.82 26.13 24.05
CA THR A 67 -0.32 27.33 24.74
C THR A 67 0.37 27.17 26.11
N ALA A 68 1.68 27.47 26.11
CA ALA A 68 2.50 27.74 27.27
C ALA A 68 1.83 28.73 28.25
N ARG A 69 1.63 28.31 29.49
CA ARG A 69 1.42 29.23 30.63
C ARG A 69 2.76 29.39 31.35
N GLN A 70 3.30 30.59 31.24
CA GLN A 70 4.46 31.07 31.99
C GLN A 70 4.20 31.09 33.50
N GLY A 71 5.26 30.91 34.28
CA GLY A 71 5.44 31.60 35.57
C GLY A 71 5.26 30.75 36.82
N GLY A 72 6.30 30.04 37.24
CA GLY A 72 6.48 29.59 38.62
C GLY A 72 7.30 30.62 39.41
N THR A 73 6.70 31.18 40.46
CA THR A 73 7.35 31.94 41.54
C THR A 73 7.42 31.06 42.78
N GLY A 74 8.60 30.96 43.40
CA GLY A 74 8.83 30.25 44.66
C GLY A 74 10.27 29.83 44.81
#